data_AF-U3GYC9-F1
#
_entry.id   AF-U3GYC9-F1
#
_cell.length_a   1.000
_cell.length_b   1.000
_cell.length_c   1.000
_cell.angle_alpha   90.00
_cell.angle_beta   90.00
_cell.angle_gamma   90.00
#
_symmetry.space_group_name_H-M   'P 1'
#
loop_
_entity.id
_entity.type
_entity.pdbx_description
1 polymer ?
#
loop_
_entity_poly.entity_id
_entity_poly.type
_entity_poly.pdbx_seq_one_letter_code
_entity_poly.pdbx_strand_id
1 'polypeptide(L)'
;MKNFLVGLFTFAGVMHFIRPEGFDALVPPALPPNQRFYTLASGAAEVGTAALLVNPSTRRVGGWATLALMAGVWPGNIYMAYDWRDHPLWQRAIAYGRIPLQLPLLRAGWNIAHRQD
;
A
#
# COMPACT_ATOMS: atom_id res chain seq x y z
N MET A 1 -10.34 -2.72 -12.70
CA MET A 1 -9.39 -2.82 -11.56
C MET A 1 -8.06 -2.10 -11.81
N LYS A 2 -7.40 -2.24 -12.98
CA LYS A 2 -6.14 -1.54 -13.29
C LYS A 2 -6.20 -0.02 -13.06
N ASN A 3 -7.15 0.67 -13.69
CA ASN A 3 -7.27 2.14 -13.55
C ASN A 3 -7.53 2.57 -12.09
N PHE A 4 -8.24 1.73 -11.33
CA PHE A 4 -8.44 1.94 -9.91
C PHE A 4 -7.12 1.83 -9.13
N LEU A 5 -6.29 0.80 -9.38
CA LEU A 5 -4.96 0.69 -8.77
C LEU A 5 -4.04 1.85 -9.13
N VAL A 6 -4.05 2.28 -10.40
CA VAL A 6 -3.27 3.45 -10.84
C VAL A 6 -3.69 4.70 -10.07
N GLY A 7 -4.99 4.98 -10.00
CA GLY A 7 -5.50 6.13 -9.26
C GLY A 7 -5.19 6.05 -7.77
N LEU A 8 -5.41 4.87 -7.17
CA LEU A 8 -5.15 4.61 -5.75
C LEU A 8 -3.68 4.82 -5.40
N PHE A 9 -2.74 4.20 -6.12
CA PHE A 9 -1.31 4.33 -5.86
C PHE A 9 -0.74 5.70 -6.21
N THR A 10 -1.27 6.36 -7.23
CA THR A 10 -0.86 7.74 -7.52
C THR A 10 -1.28 8.67 -6.38
N PHE A 11 -2.55 8.59 -5.96
CA PHE A 11 -3.08 9.44 -4.89
C PHE A 11 -2.40 9.14 -3.54
N ALA A 12 -2.38 7.87 -3.13
CA ALA A 12 -1.74 7.46 -1.88
C ALA A 12 -0.24 7.80 -1.90
N GLY A 13 0.46 7.50 -2.99
CA GLY A 13 1.90 7.73 -3.11
C GLY A 13 2.26 9.20 -2.98
N VAL A 14 1.49 10.10 -3.61
CA VAL A 14 1.66 11.55 -3.45
C VAL A 14 1.35 12.01 -2.02
N MET A 15 0.31 11.46 -1.39
CA MET A 15 -0.04 11.79 -0.01
C MET A 15 1.04 11.40 1.00
N HIS A 16 1.83 10.35 0.76
CA HIS A 16 3.00 10.00 1.56
C HIS A 16 4.11 11.06 1.52
N PHE A 17 4.08 12.03 0.61
CA PHE A 17 5.01 13.17 0.61
C PHE A 17 4.36 14.46 1.12
N ILE A 18 3.05 14.64 0.91
CA ILE A 18 2.32 15.86 1.31
C ILE A 18 1.90 15.84 2.79
N ARG A 19 1.37 14.71 3.28
CA ARG A 19 0.91 14.54 4.68
C ARG A 19 1.42 13.23 5.26
N PRO A 20 2.72 13.14 5.49
CA PRO A 20 3.36 11.86 5.77
C PRO A 20 3.16 11.41 7.23
N GLU A 21 2.77 12.29 8.16
CA GLU A 21 2.58 11.99 9.59
C GLU A 21 1.51 10.91 9.84
N GLY A 22 0.43 10.92 9.07
CA GLY A 22 -0.63 9.93 9.20
C GLY A 22 -0.18 8.53 8.80
N PHE A 23 0.81 8.43 7.90
CA PHE A 23 1.37 7.16 7.45
C PHE A 23 2.50 6.69 8.37
N ASP A 24 3.28 7.60 8.94
CA ASP A 24 4.33 7.24 9.92
C ASP A 24 3.75 6.48 11.12
N ALA A 25 2.58 6.91 11.60
CA ALA A 25 1.88 6.26 12.70
C ALA A 25 1.53 4.78 12.41
N LEU A 26 1.51 4.38 11.14
CA LEU A 26 1.27 3.01 10.71
C LEU A 26 2.53 2.15 10.71
N VAL A 27 3.70 2.77 10.71
CA VAL A 27 4.99 2.07 10.68
C VAL A 27 5.39 1.71 12.10
N PRO A 28 5.69 0.44 12.40
CA PRO A 28 6.19 0.05 13.71
C PRO A 28 7.43 0.86 14.12
N PRO A 29 7.48 1.45 15.32
CA PRO A 29 8.61 2.27 15.76
C PRO A 29 9.91 1.46 15.95
N ALA A 30 9.82 0.13 16.02
CA ALA A 30 10.96 -0.76 16.12
C ALA A 30 11.75 -0.93 14.81
N LEU A 31 11.24 -0.43 13.67
CA LEU A 31 11.89 -0.58 12.37
C LEU A 31 12.97 0.49 12.13
N PRO A 32 14.25 0.11 11.95
CA PRO A 32 15.30 1.05 11.58
C PRO A 32 15.19 1.44 10.09
N PRO A 33 15.50 2.68 9.69
CA PRO A 33 16.09 3.75 10.49
C PRO A 33 15.05 4.62 11.23
N ASN A 34 13.86 4.83 10.67
CA ASN A 34 12.73 5.53 11.28
C ASN A 34 11.46 5.38 10.43
N GLN A 35 10.31 5.74 10.99
CA GLN A 35 8.99 5.64 10.33
C GLN A 35 8.91 6.47 9.04
N ARG A 36 9.44 7.70 9.05
CA ARG A 36 9.45 8.62 7.90
C ARG A 36 10.15 8.00 6.69
N PHE A 37 11.24 7.28 6.89
CA PHE A 37 11.94 6.58 5.80
C PHE A 37 11.02 5.58 5.09
N TYR A 38 10.34 4.73 5.85
CA TYR A 38 9.42 3.74 5.28
C TYR A 38 8.22 4.40 4.59
N THR A 39 7.66 5.46 5.18
CA THR A 39 6.58 6.26 4.58
C THR A 39 6.98 6.82 3.21
N LEU A 40 8.16 7.44 3.10
CA LEU A 40 8.62 8.01 1.84
C LEU A 40 9.02 6.93 0.83
N ALA A 41 9.64 5.84 1.30
CA ALA A 41 10.00 4.70 0.46
C ALA A 41 8.77 3.99 -0.12
N SER A 42 7.73 3.77 0.68
CA SER A 42 6.46 3.21 0.20
C SER A 42 5.76 4.17 -0.75
N GLY A 43 5.77 5.48 -0.47
CA GLY A 43 5.23 6.50 -1.37
C GLY A 43 5.91 6.49 -2.74
N ALA A 44 7.25 6.43 -2.77
CA ALA A 44 8.00 6.31 -4.02
C ALA A 44 7.68 5.01 -4.78
N ALA A 45 7.57 3.90 -4.05
CA ALA A 45 7.22 2.60 -4.62
C ALA A 45 5.78 2.58 -5.18
N GLU A 46 4.82 3.25 -4.53
CA GLU A 46 3.45 3.40 -5.02
C GLU A 46 3.40 4.20 -6.33
N VAL A 47 4.04 5.37 -6.38
CA VAL A 47 4.12 6.19 -7.59
C VAL A 47 4.82 5.43 -8.73
N GLY A 48 5.93 4.75 -8.44
CA GLY A 48 6.61 3.89 -9.40
C GLY A 48 5.74 2.75 -9.91
N THR A 49 5.00 2.09 -9.01
CA THR A 49 4.05 1.02 -9.38
C THR A 49 2.92 1.55 -10.26
N ALA A 50 2.37 2.73 -9.96
CA ALA A 50 1.37 3.37 -10.80
C ALA A 50 1.90 3.64 -12.21
N ALA A 51 3.11 4.18 -12.33
CA ALA A 51 3.76 4.42 -13.62
C ALA A 51 3.94 3.12 -14.43
N LEU A 52 4.39 2.04 -13.77
CA LEU A 52 4.54 0.72 -14.39
C LEU A 52 3.20 0.15 -14.88
N LEU A 53 2.11 0.38 -14.16
CA LEU A 53 0.77 -0.10 -14.50
C LEU A 53 0.12 0.69 -15.64
N VAL A 54 0.47 1.95 -15.83
CA VAL A 54 -0.02 2.81 -16.93
C VAL A 54 0.52 2.33 -18.27
N ASN A 55 1.82 2.06 -18.36
CA ASN A 55 2.46 1.66 -19.60
C ASN A 55 2.16 0.16 -19.91
N PRO A 56 1.55 -0.15 -21.07
CA PRO A 56 1.26 -1.53 -21.46
C PRO A 56 2.48 -2.46 -21.46
N SER A 57 3.66 -1.98 -21.87
CA SER A 57 4.87 -2.81 -21.97
C SER A 57 5.45 -3.20 -20.61
N THR A 58 5.24 -2.39 -19.58
CA THR A 58 5.73 -2.64 -18.21
C THR A 58 4.66 -3.17 -17.27
N ARG A 59 3.42 -3.32 -17.74
CA ARG A 59 2.26 -3.66 -16.92
C ARG A 59 2.45 -4.94 -16.12
N ARG A 60 3.08 -5.95 -16.72
CA ARG A 60 3.39 -7.22 -16.05
C ARG A 60 4.28 -7.00 -14.82
N VAL A 61 5.30 -6.15 -14.95
CA VAL A 61 6.17 -5.75 -13.85
C VAL A 61 5.39 -4.95 -12.82
N GLY A 62 4.49 -4.05 -13.25
CA GLY A 62 3.58 -3.31 -12.37
C GLY A 62 2.67 -4.21 -11.52
N GLY A 63 2.20 -5.34 -12.08
CA GLY A 63 1.44 -6.36 -11.34
C GLY A 63 2.26 -7.03 -10.23
N TRP A 64 3.52 -7.39 -10.52
CA TRP A 64 4.44 -7.92 -9.50
C TRP A 64 4.83 -6.87 -8.45
N ALA A 65 5.07 -5.63 -8.87
CA ALA A 65 5.34 -4.53 -7.97
C ALA A 65 4.16 -4.27 -7.02
N THR A 66 2.93 -4.35 -7.52
CA THR A 66 1.70 -4.28 -6.71
C THR A 66 1.69 -5.35 -5.62
N LEU A 67 2.01 -6.60 -5.97
CA LEU A 67 2.07 -7.71 -5.01
C LEU A 67 3.14 -7.47 -3.94
N ALA A 68 4.35 -7.10 -4.37
CA ALA A 68 5.47 -6.85 -3.46
C ALA A 68 5.18 -5.69 -2.51
N LEU A 69 4.62 -4.58 -3.03
CA LEU A 69 4.23 -3.42 -2.24
C LEU A 69 3.16 -3.80 -1.21
N MET A 70 2.09 -4.47 -1.63
CA MET A 70 1.00 -4.89 -0.74
C MET A 70 1.49 -5.85 0.34
N ALA A 71 2.36 -6.80 -0.01
CA ALA A 71 2.97 -7.70 0.96
C ALA A 71 3.87 -6.95 1.95
N GLY A 72 4.65 -5.96 1.47
CA GLY A 72 5.56 -5.16 2.30
C GLY A 72 4.84 -4.25 3.30
N VAL A 73 3.70 -3.66 2.93
CA VAL A 73 2.92 -2.79 3.84
C VAL A 73 1.96 -3.58 4.74
N TRP A 74 1.71 -4.85 4.46
CA TRP A 74 0.76 -5.67 5.22
C TRP A 74 1.12 -5.80 6.72
N PRO A 75 2.39 -6.02 7.12
CA PRO A 75 2.80 -5.99 8.51
C PRO A 75 2.46 -4.68 9.23
N GLY A 76 2.57 -3.54 8.55
CA GLY A 76 2.18 -2.23 9.10
C GLY A 76 0.68 -2.12 9.39
N ASN A 77 -0.17 -2.64 8.50
CA ASN A 77 -1.62 -2.69 8.75
C ASN A 77 -1.99 -3.64 9.91
N ILE A 78 -1.26 -4.76 10.06
CA ILE A 78 -1.43 -5.68 11.20
C ILE A 78 -1.00 -5.00 12.50
N TYR A 79 0.15 -4.29 12.48
CA TYR A 79 0.62 -3.52 13.63
C TYR A 79 -0.39 -2.45 14.04
N MET A 80 -0.94 -1.67 13.10
CA MET A 80 -1.99 -0.69 13.42
C MET A 80 -3.22 -1.37 14.04
N ALA A 81 -3.67 -2.52 13.51
CA ALA A 81 -4.82 -3.22 14.07
C ALA A 81 -4.56 -3.70 15.51
N TYR A 82 -3.32 -4.06 15.83
CA TYR A 82 -2.90 -4.38 17.19
C TYR A 82 -2.81 -3.12 18.07
N ASP A 83 -2.19 -2.05 17.59
CA ASP A 83 -1.98 -0.81 18.32
C ASP A 83 -3.32 -0.12 18.64
N TRP A 84 -4.24 -0.07 17.67
CA TRP A 84 -5.54 0.57 17.78
C TRP A 84 -6.61 -0.33 18.41
N ARG A 85 -6.25 -1.48 18.98
CA ARG A 85 -7.21 -2.45 19.55
C ARG A 85 -8.10 -1.88 20.66
N ASP A 86 -7.63 -0.84 21.34
CA ASP A 86 -8.31 -0.17 22.45
C ASP A 86 -8.86 1.23 22.07
N HIS A 87 -8.77 1.62 20.80
CA HIS A 87 -9.26 2.90 20.29
C HIS A 87 -10.80 2.91 20.10
N PRO A 88 -11.42 4.09 19.83
CA PRO A 88 -12.83 4.17 19.49
C PRO A 88 -13.23 3.21 18.37
N LEU A 89 -14.46 2.68 18.43
CA LEU A 89 -14.98 1.64 17.53
C LEU A 89 -14.76 1.92 16.04
N TRP A 90 -14.92 3.19 15.62
CA TRP A 90 -14.74 3.58 14.23
C TRP A 90 -13.27 3.45 13.75
N GLN A 91 -12.30 3.77 14.61
CA GLN A 91 -10.87 3.62 14.30
C GLN A 91 -10.49 2.15 14.24
N ARG A 92 -10.97 1.36 15.19
CA ARG A 92 -10.83 -0.11 15.17
C ARG A 92 -11.39 -0.72 13.90
N ALA A 93 -12.61 -0.33 13.52
CA ALA A 93 -13.25 -0.82 12.30
C ALA A 93 -12.41 -0.52 11.05
N ILE A 94 -11.82 0.68 10.96
CA ILE A 94 -10.89 1.03 9.89
C ILE A 94 -9.65 0.13 9.92
N ALA A 95 -9.00 -0.01 11.08
CA ALA A 95 -7.76 -0.78 11.20
C ALA A 95 -7.97 -2.25 10.84
N TYR A 96 -9.00 -2.89 11.39
CA TYR A 96 -9.34 -4.28 11.06
C TYR A 96 -9.83 -4.43 9.63
N GLY A 97 -10.58 -3.46 9.09
CA GLY A 97 -11.11 -3.51 7.72
C GLY A 97 -10.03 -3.46 6.64
N ARG A 98 -8.89 -2.82 6.91
CA ARG A 98 -7.77 -2.73 5.96
C ARG A 98 -7.11 -4.08 5.68
N ILE A 99 -7.07 -4.97 6.65
CA ILE A 99 -6.45 -6.30 6.52
C ILE A 99 -7.14 -7.14 5.42
N PRO A 100 -8.46 -7.41 5.45
CA PRO A 100 -9.13 -8.15 4.39
C PRO A 100 -9.23 -7.35 3.09
N LEU A 101 -9.29 -6.01 3.16
CA LEU A 101 -9.34 -5.15 1.96
C LEU A 101 -8.07 -5.25 1.10
N GLN A 102 -6.93 -5.66 1.67
CA GLN A 102 -5.71 -5.92 0.88
C GLN A 102 -5.82 -7.16 -0.02
N LEU A 103 -6.67 -8.15 0.31
CA LEU A 103 -6.78 -9.38 -0.48
C LEU A 103 -7.28 -9.12 -1.92
N PRO A 104 -8.31 -8.30 -2.16
CA PRO A 104 -8.66 -7.85 -3.51
C PRO A 104 -7.52 -7.16 -4.26
N LEU A 105 -6.72 -6.33 -3.58
CA LEU A 105 -5.60 -5.59 -4.21
C LEU A 105 -4.46 -6.54 -4.60
N LEU A 106 -4.12 -7.49 -3.72
CA LEU A 106 -3.18 -8.58 -4.02
C LEU A 106 -3.67 -9.40 -5.22
N ARG A 107 -4.94 -9.83 -5.21
CA ARG A 107 -5.50 -10.60 -6.33
C ARG A 107 -5.51 -9.81 -7.63
N ALA A 108 -5.76 -8.50 -7.57
CA ALA A 108 -5.67 -7.62 -8.74
C ALA A 108 -4.24 -7.55 -9.29
N GLY A 109 -3.23 -7.38 -8.44
CA GLY A 109 -1.82 -7.41 -8.83
C GLY A 109 -1.42 -8.74 -9.48
N TRP A 110 -1.81 -9.87 -8.85
CA TRP A 110 -1.59 -11.21 -9.40
C TRP A 110 -2.20 -11.39 -10.79
N ASN A 111 -3.47 -10.99 -10.96
CA ASN A 111 -4.15 -11.09 -12.24
C ASN A 111 -3.45 -10.25 -13.32
N ILE A 112 -2.99 -9.04 -12.99
CA ILE A 112 -2.27 -8.17 -13.92
C ILE A 112 -0.90 -8.77 -14.28
N ALA A 113 -0.22 -9.41 -13.34
CA ALA A 113 1.08 -10.05 -13.58
C ALA A 113 1.01 -11.30 -14.48
N HIS A 114 -0.17 -11.94 -14.56
CA HIS A 114 -0.36 -13.20 -15.29
C HIS A 114 -1.24 -13.08 -16.54
N ARG A 115 -2.03 -12.02 -16.67
CA ARG A 115 -2.81 -11.76 -17.90
C ARG A 115 -1.98 -10.98 -18.89
N GLN A 116 -1.65 -11.62 -20.01
CA GLN A 116 -1.10 -10.99 -21.21
C GLN A 116 -2.28 -10.61 -22.11
N ASP A 117 -2.86 -9.44 -21.84
CA ASP A 117 -3.85 -8.81 -22.74
C ASP A 117 -3.25 -7.53 -23.32
#